data_AF-A0A497CG20-F1
#
_entry.id   AF-A0A497CG20-F1
#
_cell.length_a   1.000
_cell.length_b   1.000
_cell.length_c   1.000
_cell.angle_alpha   90.00
_cell.angle_beta   90.00
_cell.angle_gamma   90.00
#
_symmetry.space_group_name_H-M   'P 1'
#
loop_
_entity.id
_entity.type
_entity.pdbx_description
1 polymer ?
#
loop_
_entity_poly.entity_id
_entity_poly.type
_entity_poly.pdbx_seq_one_letter_code
_entity_poly.pdbx_strand_id
1 'polypeptide(L)'
;MKVKVTLPENNSDITLLQFQKYEKLTKKKGLTNREFTARVVSIFSNLDYHSLDGVKLTDYEDIVSQITTALNTEVKFKNRFYLDGVEYGFIPNLNDITTAEYVDLVEYGTEPETLNKVMAILFRRITNEDAFGNYRIEKYSGTALSGEVMKQAPMNIVNGALVFFSSLSKELRIAIQKYTSEVIAKGIKRQDTLKSGVGMQQ
;
A
#
# COMPACT_ATOMS: atom_id res chain seq x y z
N MET A 1 -12.31 6.40 37.56
CA MET A 1 -13.13 6.61 36.34
C MET A 1 -12.75 5.55 35.32
N LYS A 2 -13.71 4.84 34.70
CA LYS A 2 -13.43 3.95 33.56
C LYS A 2 -13.34 4.83 32.30
N VAL A 3 -12.13 5.11 31.83
CA VAL A 3 -11.91 5.77 30.54
C VAL A 3 -12.39 4.81 29.45
N LYS A 4 -13.37 5.22 28.63
CA LYS A 4 -13.76 4.47 27.44
C LYS A 4 -12.70 4.73 26.37
N VAL A 5 -11.86 3.74 26.11
CA VAL A 5 -10.89 3.78 25.02
C VAL A 5 -11.60 3.28 23.76
N THR A 6 -11.68 4.11 22.72
CA THR A 6 -12.08 3.66 21.38
C THR A 6 -10.83 3.22 20.65
N LEU A 7 -10.75 1.92 20.35
CA LEU A 7 -9.63 1.31 19.64
C LEU A 7 -10.05 1.08 18.19
N PRO A 8 -9.11 1.18 17.23
CA PRO A 8 -9.38 0.78 15.86
C PRO A 8 -9.68 -0.72 15.83
N GLU A 9 -10.84 -1.08 15.27
CA GLU A 9 -11.25 -2.48 15.14
C GLU A 9 -10.82 -3.05 13.78
N ASN A 10 -10.62 -2.18 12.78
CA ASN A 10 -10.29 -2.56 11.41
C ASN A 10 -9.17 -1.71 10.79
N ASN A 11 -8.55 -2.25 9.73
CA ASN A 11 -7.55 -1.53 8.91
C ASN A 11 -8.07 -0.20 8.31
N SER A 12 -9.39 -0.02 8.21
CA SER A 12 -10.02 1.22 7.73
C SER A 12 -9.99 2.34 8.77
N ASP A 13 -9.85 2.00 10.05
CA ASP A 13 -9.88 2.95 11.18
C ASP A 13 -8.48 3.51 11.49
N ILE A 14 -7.45 2.96 10.85
CA ILE A 14 -6.06 3.35 11.01
C ILE A 14 -5.66 4.22 9.82
N THR A 15 -5.18 5.42 10.09
CA THR A 15 -4.58 6.30 9.08
C THR A 15 -3.12 5.92 8.81
N LEU A 16 -2.63 6.24 7.62
CA LEU A 16 -1.23 6.08 7.26
C LEU A 16 -0.29 6.83 8.23
N LEU A 17 -0.69 8.01 8.72
CA LEU A 17 0.07 8.78 9.70
C LEU A 17 0.26 8.00 11.00
N GLN A 18 -0.80 7.36 11.49
CA GLN A 18 -0.74 6.57 12.72
C GLN A 18 0.19 5.38 12.53
N PHE A 19 0.09 4.69 11.40
CA PHE A 19 1.00 3.60 11.05
C PHE A 19 2.47 4.08 10.95
N GLN A 20 2.74 5.20 10.29
CA GLN A 20 4.08 5.80 10.21
C GLN A 20 4.65 6.17 11.60
N LYS A 21 3.81 6.69 12.51
CA LYS A 21 4.22 6.99 13.89
C LYS A 21 4.54 5.71 14.66
N TYR A 22 3.75 4.66 14.46
CA TYR A 22 3.96 3.35 15.06
C TYR A 22 5.27 2.72 14.58
N GLU A 23 5.53 2.68 13.27
CA GLU A 23 6.78 2.18 12.68
C GLU A 23 8.02 2.94 13.18
N LYS A 24 7.91 4.27 13.33
CA LYS A 24 9.00 5.06 13.94
C LYS A 24 9.21 4.73 15.42
N LEU A 25 8.17 4.33 16.13
CA LEU A 25 8.24 3.96 17.54
C LEU A 25 8.87 2.57 17.72
N THR A 26 8.53 1.59 16.88
CA THR A 26 9.11 0.22 16.91
C THR A 26 10.60 0.23 16.63
N LYS A 27 11.08 1.16 15.79
CA LYS A 27 12.51 1.33 15.48
C LYS A 27 13.32 2.02 16.61
N LYS A 28 12.67 2.61 17.63
CA LYS A 28 13.38 3.28 18.76
C LYS A 28 13.91 2.27 19.77
N LYS A 29 15.20 2.37 20.10
CA LYS A 29 15.86 1.55 21.15
C LYS A 29 15.79 2.24 22.51
N GLY A 30 15.74 1.45 23.59
CA GLY A 30 15.85 1.93 24.97
C GLY A 30 14.54 2.37 25.64
N LEU A 31 13.38 2.12 25.02
CA LEU A 31 12.08 2.31 25.66
C LEU A 31 11.78 1.14 26.58
N THR A 32 11.27 1.44 27.78
CA THR A 32 10.65 0.39 28.62
C THR A 32 9.34 -0.08 27.98
N ASN A 33 8.93 -1.32 28.27
CA ASN A 33 7.64 -1.85 27.77
C ASN A 33 6.47 -0.92 28.10
N ARG A 34 6.46 -0.32 29.30
CA ARG A 34 5.41 0.62 29.72
C ARG A 34 5.38 1.88 28.85
N GLU A 35 6.54 2.47 28.56
CA GLU A 35 6.62 3.69 27.74
C GLU A 35 6.27 3.45 26.28
N PHE A 36 6.74 2.32 25.72
CA PHE A 36 6.40 1.90 24.37
C PHE A 36 4.88 1.78 24.22
N THR A 37 4.27 1.00 25.10
CA THR A 37 2.83 0.71 25.08
C THR A 37 1.97 1.96 25.24
N ALA A 38 2.29 2.84 26.20
CA ALA A 38 1.53 4.07 26.38
C ALA A 38 1.59 5.00 25.15
N ARG A 39 2.72 4.99 24.41
CA ARG A 39 2.84 5.72 23.14
C ARG A 39 2.08 5.05 22.00
N VAL A 40 1.99 3.72 21.96
CA VAL A 40 1.14 3.02 20.99
C VAL A 40 -0.32 3.40 21.20
N VAL A 41 -0.81 3.32 22.44
CA VAL A 41 -2.20 3.69 22.75
C VAL A 41 -2.48 5.15 22.35
N SER A 42 -1.59 6.09 22.65
CA SER A 42 -1.81 7.48 22.28
C SER A 42 -1.85 7.72 20.77
N ILE A 43 -1.13 6.93 19.97
CA ILE A 43 -1.19 6.99 18.50
C ILE A 43 -2.58 6.58 17.99
N PHE A 44 -3.17 5.52 18.53
CA PHE A 44 -4.36 4.89 17.96
C PHE A 44 -5.69 5.28 18.64
N SER A 45 -5.67 5.73 19.88
CA SER A 45 -6.90 6.01 20.66
C SER A 45 -7.30 7.49 20.75
N ASN A 46 -6.53 8.40 20.16
CA ASN A 46 -6.67 9.86 20.34
C ASN A 46 -6.61 10.32 21.83
N LEU A 47 -6.23 9.44 22.76
CA LEU A 47 -6.08 9.76 24.18
C LEU A 47 -4.69 10.33 24.46
N ASP A 48 -4.64 11.33 25.34
CA ASP A 48 -3.37 11.89 25.82
C ASP A 48 -2.64 10.87 26.70
N TYR A 49 -1.30 10.84 26.59
CA TYR A 49 -0.40 9.94 27.31
C TYR A 49 -0.63 9.98 28.82
N HIS A 50 -0.92 11.17 29.36
CA HIS A 50 -1.19 11.40 30.78
C HIS A 50 -2.54 10.86 31.26
N SER A 51 -3.45 10.53 30.34
CA SER A 51 -4.79 9.98 30.66
C SER A 51 -4.78 8.46 30.85
N LEU A 52 -3.63 7.81 30.65
CA LEU A 52 -3.49 6.35 30.62
C LEU A 52 -3.06 5.72 31.94
N ASP A 53 -2.88 6.51 33.01
CA ASP A 53 -2.42 6.05 34.33
C ASP A 53 -3.38 5.07 35.04
N GLY A 54 -4.54 4.76 34.45
CA GLY A 54 -5.54 3.83 34.99
C GLY A 54 -5.88 2.62 34.10
N VAL A 55 -5.24 2.43 32.95
CA VAL A 55 -5.50 1.26 32.08
C VAL A 55 -4.68 0.05 32.58
N LYS A 56 -5.23 -1.17 32.52
CA LYS A 56 -4.56 -2.37 33.06
C LYS A 56 -3.64 -3.00 32.02
N LEU A 57 -2.46 -3.51 32.44
CA LEU A 57 -1.44 -4.10 31.56
C LEU A 57 -2.01 -5.12 30.53
N THR A 58 -2.99 -5.92 30.94
CA THR A 58 -3.71 -6.90 30.11
C THR A 58 -4.52 -6.27 28.99
N ASP A 59 -5.21 -5.16 29.28
CA ASP A 59 -5.98 -4.43 28.26
C ASP A 59 -5.04 -3.87 27.17
N TYR A 60 -3.75 -3.68 27.47
CA TYR A 60 -2.78 -3.17 26.51
C TYR A 60 -2.16 -4.22 25.60
N GLU A 61 -1.91 -5.44 26.08
CA GLU A 61 -1.48 -6.54 25.22
C GLU A 61 -2.57 -6.88 24.20
N ASP A 62 -3.83 -6.83 24.64
CA ASP A 62 -5.00 -6.97 23.78
C ASP A 62 -5.08 -5.85 22.73
N ILE A 63 -4.75 -4.60 23.09
CA ILE A 63 -4.68 -3.47 22.14
C ILE A 63 -3.63 -3.70 21.06
N VAL A 64 -2.40 -4.04 21.46
CA VAL A 64 -1.31 -4.27 20.50
C VAL A 64 -1.62 -5.47 19.61
N SER A 65 -2.20 -6.52 20.18
CA SER A 65 -2.66 -7.70 19.45
C SER A 65 -3.75 -7.33 18.44
N GLN A 66 -4.78 -6.58 18.84
CA GLN A 66 -5.85 -6.11 17.96
C GLN A 66 -5.32 -5.25 16.81
N ILE A 67 -4.41 -4.30 17.08
CA ILE A 67 -3.76 -3.49 16.04
C ILE A 67 -2.96 -4.38 15.08
N THR A 68 -2.21 -5.35 15.60
CA THR A 68 -1.42 -6.27 14.79
C THR A 68 -2.31 -7.15 13.92
N THR A 69 -3.42 -7.66 14.45
CA THR A 69 -4.42 -8.42 13.69
C THR A 69 -5.10 -7.56 12.64
N ALA A 70 -5.49 -6.33 12.99
CA ALA A 70 -6.10 -5.39 12.05
C ALA A 70 -5.15 -5.10 10.88
N LEU A 71 -3.88 -4.81 11.16
CA LEU A 71 -2.85 -4.55 10.15
C LEU A 71 -2.61 -5.76 9.21
N ASN A 72 -2.64 -6.98 9.76
CA ASN A 72 -2.41 -8.22 9.02
C ASN A 72 -3.66 -8.82 8.35
N THR A 73 -4.83 -8.20 8.51
CA THR A 73 -6.05 -8.67 7.87
C THR A 73 -5.94 -8.47 6.35
N GLU A 74 -6.30 -9.49 5.58
CA GLU A 74 -6.24 -9.44 4.12
C GLU A 74 -7.17 -8.34 3.58
N VAL A 75 -6.58 -7.38 2.85
CA VAL A 75 -7.34 -6.25 2.30
C VAL A 75 -7.41 -6.35 0.78
N LYS A 76 -8.64 -6.25 0.27
CA LYS A 76 -8.88 -6.15 -1.18
C LYS A 76 -8.53 -4.76 -1.67
N PHE A 77 -7.91 -4.70 -2.85
CA PHE A 77 -7.68 -3.45 -3.55
C PHE A 77 -9.01 -2.71 -3.81
N LYS A 78 -9.03 -1.41 -3.50
CA LYS A 78 -10.10 -0.48 -3.84
C LYS A 78 -9.49 0.63 -4.69
N ASN A 79 -10.02 0.80 -5.89
CA ASN A 79 -9.55 1.81 -6.83
C ASN A 79 -10.11 3.21 -6.54
N ARG A 80 -11.06 3.35 -5.62
CA ARG A 80 -11.64 4.64 -5.22
C ARG A 80 -11.89 4.69 -3.72
N PHE A 81 -11.78 5.87 -3.14
CA PHE A 81 -12.13 6.12 -1.74
C PHE A 81 -12.44 7.58 -1.49
N TYR A 82 -13.12 7.86 -0.37
CA TYR A 82 -13.38 9.22 0.09
C TYR A 82 -12.45 9.58 1.25
N LEU A 83 -11.93 10.79 1.22
CA LEU A 83 -11.15 11.38 2.30
C LEU A 83 -11.60 12.83 2.47
N ASP A 84 -12.06 13.18 3.67
CA ASP A 84 -12.58 14.50 4.02
C ASP A 84 -13.65 15.03 3.03
N GLY A 85 -14.53 14.13 2.57
CA GLY A 85 -15.61 14.46 1.63
C GLY A 85 -15.16 14.61 0.17
N VAL A 86 -13.88 14.41 -0.14
CA VAL A 86 -13.34 14.42 -1.50
C VAL A 86 -13.11 13.00 -1.99
N GLU A 87 -13.55 12.70 -3.21
CA GLU A 87 -13.33 11.40 -3.84
C GLU A 87 -11.95 11.35 -4.52
N TYR A 88 -11.21 10.30 -4.22
CA TYR A 88 -9.92 9.98 -4.80
C TYR A 88 -10.01 8.69 -5.61
N GLY A 89 -9.38 8.70 -6.78
CA GLY A 89 -9.32 7.58 -7.70
C GLY A 89 -7.88 7.15 -7.95
N PHE A 90 -7.68 5.85 -8.13
CA PHE A 90 -6.42 5.26 -8.54
C PHE A 90 -6.11 5.63 -9.99
N ILE A 91 -4.83 5.67 -10.36
CA ILE A 91 -4.42 5.91 -11.74
C ILE A 91 -5.05 4.90 -12.71
N PRO A 92 -5.87 5.35 -13.69
CA PRO A 92 -6.58 4.43 -14.58
C PRO A 92 -5.66 3.64 -15.53
N ASN A 93 -4.56 4.26 -15.96
CA ASN A 93 -3.59 3.65 -16.86
C ASN A 93 -2.16 3.91 -16.38
N LEU A 94 -1.50 2.85 -15.89
CA LEU A 94 -0.11 2.90 -15.43
C LEU A 94 0.90 3.10 -16.59
N ASN A 95 0.50 2.84 -17.84
CA ASN A 95 1.37 3.09 -19.00
C ASN A 95 1.43 4.58 -19.37
N ASP A 96 0.48 5.38 -18.89
CA ASP A 96 0.38 6.82 -19.21
C ASP A 96 0.99 7.70 -18.12
N ILE A 97 1.79 7.13 -17.20
CA ILE A 97 2.53 7.94 -16.22
C ILE A 97 3.58 8.80 -16.93
N THR A 98 3.72 10.04 -16.47
CA THR A 98 4.77 10.94 -16.93
C THR A 98 6.14 10.52 -16.40
N THR A 99 7.20 10.95 -17.07
CA THR A 99 8.58 10.74 -16.59
C THR A 99 8.79 11.29 -15.17
N ALA A 100 8.14 12.42 -14.84
CA ALA A 100 8.19 13.00 -13.50
C ALA A 100 7.58 12.06 -12.45
N GLU A 101 6.37 11.53 -12.70
CA GLU A 101 5.72 10.55 -11.82
C GLU A 101 6.59 9.30 -11.63
N TYR A 102 7.19 8.80 -12.71
CA TYR A 102 8.07 7.63 -12.64
C TYR A 102 9.32 7.89 -11.79
N VAL A 103 10.00 9.02 -11.98
CA VAL A 103 11.19 9.39 -11.20
C VAL A 103 10.84 9.47 -9.71
N ASP A 104 9.74 10.14 -9.36
CA ASP A 104 9.29 10.26 -7.98
C ASP A 104 8.92 8.90 -7.36
N LEU A 105 8.24 8.01 -8.10
CA LEU A 105 7.93 6.64 -7.63
C LEU A 105 9.20 5.85 -7.32
N VAL A 106 10.22 5.94 -8.17
CA VAL A 106 11.51 5.28 -7.97
C VAL A 106 12.27 5.87 -6.79
N GLU A 107 12.23 7.20 -6.62
CA GLU A 107 12.89 7.89 -5.50
C GLU A 107 12.28 7.53 -4.15
N TYR A 108 10.94 7.49 -4.05
CA TYR A 108 10.26 7.29 -2.78
C TYR A 108 10.29 5.83 -2.30
N GLY A 109 10.17 4.85 -3.19
CA GLY A 109 10.14 3.44 -2.80
C GLY A 109 8.90 3.08 -1.95
N THR A 110 8.95 1.94 -1.25
CA THR A 110 7.79 1.39 -0.50
C THR A 110 7.94 1.45 1.02
N GLU A 111 8.93 2.21 1.50
CA GLU A 111 9.17 2.38 2.93
C GLU A 111 8.02 3.16 3.60
N PRO A 112 7.65 2.84 4.86
CA PRO A 112 6.57 3.51 5.56
C PRO A 112 6.69 5.04 5.53
N GLU A 113 7.91 5.59 5.64
CA GLU A 113 8.20 7.02 5.73
C GLU A 113 7.85 7.81 4.46
N THR A 114 7.86 7.17 3.30
CA THR A 114 7.62 7.79 1.99
C THR A 114 6.31 7.35 1.34
N LEU A 115 5.64 6.35 1.93
CA LEU A 115 4.43 5.74 1.40
C LEU A 115 3.32 6.76 1.12
N ASN A 116 3.20 7.81 1.93
CA ASN A 116 2.20 8.87 1.71
C ASN A 116 2.44 9.63 0.39
N LYS A 117 3.70 9.78 -0.03
CA LYS A 117 4.04 10.39 -1.32
C LYS A 117 3.72 9.46 -2.48
N VAL A 118 4.02 8.16 -2.34
CA VAL A 118 3.62 7.15 -3.33
C VAL A 118 2.11 7.13 -3.50
N MET A 119 1.36 7.11 -2.40
CA MET A 119 -0.10 7.16 -2.44
C MET A 119 -0.62 8.42 -3.14
N ALA A 120 0.07 9.56 -3.03
CA ALA A 120 -0.31 10.80 -3.70
C ALA A 120 -0.09 10.79 -5.23
N ILE A 121 0.82 9.95 -5.71
CA ILE A 121 1.00 9.71 -7.15
C ILE A 121 -0.10 8.78 -7.67
N LEU A 122 -0.30 7.69 -6.93
CA LEU A 122 -1.24 6.62 -7.30
C LEU A 122 -2.71 7.04 -7.20
N PHE A 123 -3.06 7.80 -6.17
CA PHE A 123 -4.42 8.26 -5.90
C PHE A 123 -4.51 9.77 -5.97
N ARG A 124 -5.38 10.27 -6.84
CA ARG A 124 -5.61 11.69 -7.05
C ARG A 124 -7.10 11.97 -7.12
N ARG A 125 -7.48 13.24 -6.90
CA ARG A 125 -8.88 13.66 -6.88
C ARG A 125 -9.55 13.31 -8.20
N ILE A 126 -10.75 12.76 -8.13
CA ILE A 126 -11.56 12.53 -9.34
C ILE A 126 -12.11 13.88 -9.80
N THR A 127 -11.90 14.20 -11.07
CA THR A 127 -12.32 15.47 -11.69
C THR A 127 -13.57 15.31 -12.53
N ASN A 128 -13.73 14.16 -13.17
CA ASN A 128 -14.85 13.83 -14.03
C ASN A 128 -15.09 12.32 -13.98
N GLU A 129 -16.35 11.93 -14.12
CA GLU A 129 -16.79 10.55 -14.27
C GLU A 129 -17.78 10.48 -15.43
N ASP A 130 -17.68 9.43 -16.24
CA ASP A 130 -18.64 9.15 -17.30
C ASP A 130 -19.74 8.19 -16.83
N ALA A 131 -20.78 8.02 -17.64
CA ALA A 131 -21.90 7.14 -17.33
C ALA A 131 -21.53 5.64 -17.27
N PHE A 132 -20.33 5.27 -17.73
CA PHE A 132 -19.82 3.90 -17.74
C PHE A 132 -18.92 3.60 -16.54
N GLY A 133 -18.71 4.57 -15.65
CA GLY A 133 -17.87 4.44 -14.46
C GLY A 133 -16.37 4.63 -14.74
N ASN A 134 -15.98 5.13 -15.91
CA ASN A 134 -14.62 5.61 -16.12
C ASN A 134 -14.47 7.00 -15.53
N TYR A 135 -13.29 7.28 -15.01
CA TYR A 135 -13.03 8.56 -14.36
C TYR A 135 -11.69 9.14 -14.78
N ARG A 136 -11.60 10.46 -14.67
CA ARG A 136 -10.36 11.22 -14.84
C ARG A 136 -9.92 11.74 -13.50
N ILE A 137 -8.64 11.56 -13.20
CA ILE A 137 -8.02 12.11 -12.01
C ILE A 137 -7.30 13.42 -12.32
N GLU A 138 -7.07 14.21 -11.28
CA GLU A 138 -6.30 15.44 -11.36
C GLU A 138 -4.90 15.21 -11.96
N LYS A 139 -4.37 16.22 -12.66
CA LYS A 139 -3.01 16.16 -13.23
C LYS A 139 -1.97 16.10 -12.12
N TYR A 140 -0.85 15.45 -12.42
CA TYR A 140 0.26 15.38 -11.48
C TYR A 140 0.91 16.75 -11.30
N SER A 141 1.10 17.17 -10.05
CA SER A 141 1.72 18.45 -9.67
C SER A 141 2.78 18.28 -8.57
N GLY A 142 3.37 17.09 -8.47
CA GLY A 142 4.26 16.73 -7.35
C GLY A 142 3.51 16.21 -6.11
N THR A 143 4.27 15.84 -5.07
CA THR A 143 3.73 15.19 -3.85
C THR A 143 3.77 16.05 -2.59
N ALA A 144 4.25 17.29 -2.66
CA ALA A 144 4.44 18.12 -1.46
C ALA A 144 3.14 18.39 -0.68
N LEU A 145 2.05 18.71 -1.38
CA LEU A 145 0.74 18.97 -0.76
C LEU A 145 -0.11 17.70 -0.66
N SER A 146 -0.22 16.98 -1.78
CA SER A 146 -1.02 15.76 -1.89
C SER A 146 -0.49 14.64 -0.98
N GLY A 147 0.83 14.55 -0.79
CA GLY A 147 1.46 13.61 0.13
C GLY A 147 1.11 13.89 1.59
N GLU A 148 0.93 15.15 1.99
CA GLU A 148 0.48 15.48 3.35
C GLU A 148 -0.98 15.08 3.57
N VAL A 149 -1.84 15.28 2.56
CA VAL A 149 -3.23 14.81 2.60
C VAL A 149 -3.29 13.29 2.70
N MET A 150 -2.46 12.59 1.93
CA MET A 150 -2.42 11.12 1.93
C MET A 150 -1.92 10.49 3.23
N LYS A 151 -1.36 11.27 4.16
CA LYS A 151 -1.10 10.77 5.51
C LYS A 151 -2.40 10.41 6.25
N GLN A 152 -3.52 11.02 5.88
CA GLN A 152 -4.83 10.67 6.44
C GLN A 152 -5.52 9.53 5.69
N ALA A 153 -4.91 9.00 4.61
CA ALA A 153 -5.47 7.86 3.90
C ALA A 153 -5.57 6.64 4.83
N PRO A 154 -6.69 5.90 4.80
CA PRO A 154 -6.86 4.74 5.64
C PRO A 154 -6.00 3.57 5.15
N MET A 155 -5.47 2.77 6.09
CA MET A 155 -4.52 1.69 5.80
C MET A 155 -5.11 0.60 4.93
N ASN A 156 -6.43 0.41 4.92
CA ASN A 156 -7.08 -0.52 3.99
C ASN A 156 -6.84 -0.12 2.51
N ILE A 157 -6.82 1.17 2.18
CA ILE A 157 -6.54 1.65 0.81
C ILE A 157 -5.06 1.49 0.49
N VAL A 158 -4.20 1.86 1.43
CA VAL A 158 -2.74 1.75 1.30
C VAL A 158 -2.30 0.30 1.10
N ASN A 159 -2.69 -0.59 2.01
CA ASN A 159 -2.37 -2.01 1.93
C ASN A 159 -3.01 -2.67 0.71
N GLY A 160 -4.23 -2.30 0.36
CA GLY A 160 -4.89 -2.77 -0.86
C GLY A 160 -4.08 -2.45 -2.11
N ALA A 161 -3.48 -1.25 -2.21
CA ALA A 161 -2.62 -0.87 -3.32
C ALA A 161 -1.29 -1.65 -3.33
N LEU A 162 -0.67 -1.85 -2.16
CA LEU A 162 0.55 -2.66 -2.04
C LEU A 162 0.32 -4.13 -2.45
N VAL A 163 -0.79 -4.71 -2.02
CA VAL A 163 -1.21 -6.08 -2.40
C VAL A 163 -1.49 -6.18 -3.90
N PHE A 164 -2.11 -5.14 -4.49
CA PHE A 164 -2.32 -5.07 -5.94
C PHE A 164 -0.98 -5.15 -6.69
N PHE A 165 0.02 -4.34 -6.33
CA PHE A 165 1.33 -4.38 -7.00
C PHE A 165 2.10 -5.67 -6.75
N SER A 166 1.99 -6.25 -5.56
CA SER A 166 2.58 -7.56 -5.26
C SER A 166 1.98 -8.66 -6.13
N SER A 167 0.65 -8.67 -6.27
CA SER A 167 -0.08 -9.61 -7.13
C SER A 167 0.28 -9.40 -8.60
N LEU A 168 0.28 -8.16 -9.07
CA LEU A 168 0.66 -7.79 -10.44
C LEU A 168 2.10 -8.24 -10.76
N SER A 169 3.05 -7.98 -9.86
CA SER A 169 4.45 -8.41 -10.02
C SER A 169 4.58 -9.93 -10.15
N LYS A 170 3.83 -10.68 -9.32
CA LYS A 170 3.79 -12.14 -9.40
C LYS A 170 3.22 -12.63 -10.74
N GLU A 171 2.12 -12.06 -11.20
CA GLU A 171 1.49 -12.41 -12.48
C GLU A 171 2.41 -12.12 -13.67
N LEU A 172 3.01 -10.93 -13.71
CA LEU A 172 3.94 -10.54 -14.75
C LEU A 172 5.16 -11.46 -14.80
N ARG A 173 5.71 -11.83 -13.64
CA ARG A 173 6.83 -12.79 -13.57
C ARG A 173 6.47 -14.14 -14.19
N ILE A 174 5.27 -14.66 -13.88
CA ILE A 174 4.77 -15.92 -14.43
C ILE A 174 4.60 -15.80 -15.95
N ALA A 175 4.01 -14.69 -16.42
CA ALA A 175 3.80 -14.45 -17.84
C ALA A 175 5.11 -14.38 -18.63
N ILE A 176 6.12 -13.65 -18.11
CA ILE A 176 7.46 -13.56 -18.70
C ILE A 176 8.13 -14.94 -18.76
N GLN A 177 8.06 -15.72 -17.68
CA GLN A 177 8.64 -17.06 -17.64
C GLN A 177 7.99 -18.00 -18.66
N LYS A 178 6.66 -17.96 -18.77
CA LYS A 178 5.91 -18.74 -19.75
C LYS A 178 6.30 -18.36 -21.16
N TYR A 179 6.28 -17.07 -21.50
CA TYR A 179 6.65 -16.58 -22.82
C TYR A 179 8.09 -16.97 -23.19
N THR A 180 9.03 -16.77 -22.27
CA THR A 180 10.44 -17.16 -22.46
C THR A 180 10.56 -18.66 -22.75
N SER A 181 9.85 -19.51 -22.00
CA SER A 181 9.87 -20.96 -22.21
C SER A 181 9.29 -21.37 -23.57
N GLU A 182 8.21 -20.72 -24.00
CA GLU A 182 7.61 -20.95 -25.32
C GLU A 182 8.54 -20.54 -26.46
N VAL A 183 9.25 -19.42 -26.34
CA VAL A 183 10.23 -18.96 -27.33
C VAL A 183 11.41 -19.93 -27.41
N ILE A 184 11.94 -20.40 -26.27
CA ILE A 184 13.01 -21.41 -26.23
C ILE A 184 12.54 -22.71 -26.90
N ALA A 185 11.36 -23.21 -26.57
CA ALA A 185 10.81 -24.43 -27.17
C ALA A 185 10.62 -24.30 -28.69
N LYS A 186 10.16 -23.14 -29.18
CA LYS A 186 10.06 -22.84 -30.62
C LYS A 186 11.44 -22.80 -31.28
N GLY A 187 12.45 -22.25 -30.60
CA GLY A 187 13.84 -22.22 -31.05
C GLY A 187 14.43 -23.62 -31.22
N ILE A 188 14.27 -24.48 -30.20
CA ILE A 188 14.71 -25.89 -30.24
C ILE A 188 14.03 -26.63 -31.39
N LYS A 189 12.69 -26.56 -31.50
CA LYS A 189 11.95 -27.18 -32.60
C LYS A 189 12.42 -26.73 -33.98
N ARG A 190 12.75 -25.44 -34.15
CA ARG A 190 13.31 -24.91 -35.41
C ARG A 190 14.69 -25.50 -35.70
N GLN A 191 15.58 -25.59 -34.71
CA GLN A 191 16.90 -26.21 -34.89
C GLN A 191 16.80 -27.69 -35.24
N ASP A 192 15.90 -28.44 -34.61
CA ASP A 192 15.68 -29.86 -34.91
C ASP A 192 15.13 -30.06 -36.33
N THR A 193 14.18 -29.22 -36.75
CA THR A 193 13.65 -29.24 -38.14
C THR A 193 14.74 -28.93 -39.17
N LEU A 194 15.63 -27.98 -38.87
CA LEU A 194 16.77 -27.64 -39.74
C LEU A 194 17.78 -28.79 -39.83
N LYS A 195 18.03 -29.53 -38.75
CA LYS A 195 18.92 -30.72 -38.79
C LYS A 195 18.32 -31.88 -39.58
N SER A 196 17.01 -32.12 -39.46
CA SER A 196 16.32 -33.20 -40.18
C SER A 196 16.10 -32.90 -41.68
N GLY A 197 16.08 -31.62 -42.09
CA GLY A 197 15.87 -31.21 -43.49
C GLY A 197 17.07 -31.43 -44.42
N VAL A 198 18.28 -31.62 -43.88
CA VAL A 198 19.52 -31.80 -44.68
C VAL A 198 19.60 -33.21 -45.30
N GLY A 199 18.77 -34.16 -44.84
CA GLY A 199 18.76 -35.55 -45.33
C GLY A 199 17.84 -35.86 -46.51
N MET A 200 17.03 -34.89 -46.98
CA MET A 200 16.01 -35.13 -48.05
C MET A 200 16.44 -34.67 -49.45
N GLN A 201 17.70 -34.32 -49.67
CA GLN A 201 18.27 -34.13 -51.01
C GLN A 201 19.19 -35.31 -51.36
N GLN A 202 18.60 -36.41 -51.83
CA GLN A 202 19.26 -37.44 -52.63
C GLN A 202 18.38 -37.75 -53.84
#